data_AF-A0A540VS97-F1
#
_entry.id   AF-A0A540VS97-F1
#
_cell.length_a   1.000
_cell.length_b   1.000
_cell.length_c   1.000
_cell.angle_alpha   90.00
_cell.angle_beta   90.00
_cell.angle_gamma   90.00
#
_symmetry.space_group_name_H-M   'P 1'
#
loop_
_entity.id
_entity.type
_entity.pdbx_description
1 polymer ?
#
loop_
_entity_poly.entity_id
_entity_poly.type
_entity_poly.pdbx_seq_one_letter_code
_entity_poly.pdbx_strand_id
1 'polypeptide(L)'
;MNWRETLGVAEATGVPHAHNPQNAQKTAMSGNSADSADSASPDAGETASKLLEALADACRDLPITPAAVRDALAPEDIEDWRKGEITRDTLAAFARSLVQRREMDRGERPAHYTERATCKHCGPIWLWFSGEVLGCPWCWNRVSDRPIPRLHAGRCKDCTHFRRTDHPHRGHYPKGEPEAIAGLWDTDRRYCERYLPHSETGDNDESAEDEYLTKE
;
A
#
# COMPACT_ATOMS: atom_id res chain seq x y z
N MET A 1 8.33 -6.42 -3.89
CA MET A 1 7.29 -6.72 -2.90
C MET A 1 7.09 -8.21 -2.97
N ASN A 2 7.23 -8.91 -1.84
CA ASN A 2 7.02 -10.35 -1.80
C ASN A 2 5.50 -10.64 -1.85
N TRP A 3 5.08 -11.76 -2.45
CA TRP A 3 3.67 -12.16 -2.50
C TRP A 3 3.04 -12.28 -1.09
N ARG A 4 3.80 -12.73 -0.09
CA ARG A 4 3.39 -12.89 1.31
C ARG A 4 3.06 -11.54 1.94
N GLU A 5 3.92 -10.55 1.72
CA GLU A 5 3.71 -9.16 2.16
C GLU A 5 2.47 -8.56 1.49
N THR A 6 2.30 -8.83 0.19
CA THR A 6 1.22 -8.26 -0.61
C THR A 6 -0.14 -8.83 -0.21
N LEU A 7 -0.21 -10.12 0.09
CA LEU A 7 -1.46 -10.79 0.48
C LEU A 7 -1.69 -10.79 2.00
N GLY A 8 -0.77 -10.23 2.79
CA GLY A 8 -0.86 -10.23 4.25
C GLY A 8 -0.82 -11.63 4.87
N VAL A 9 -0.22 -12.60 4.17
CA VAL A 9 -0.02 -13.96 4.69
C VAL A 9 1.18 -13.90 5.63
N ALA A 10 0.92 -13.71 6.92
CA ALA A 10 1.95 -13.83 7.93
C ALA A 10 2.56 -15.24 7.85
N GLU A 11 3.89 -15.34 7.81
CA GLU A 11 4.55 -16.59 8.14
C GLU A 11 4.06 -17.01 9.52
N ALA A 12 3.40 -18.17 9.60
CA ALA A 12 3.18 -18.81 10.88
C ALA A 12 4.56 -19.11 11.46
N THR A 13 5.06 -18.21 12.30
CA THR A 13 6.26 -18.40 13.11
C THR A 13 5.96 -19.42 14.21
N GLY A 14 5.72 -20.65 13.78
CA GLY A 14 5.71 -21.84 14.62
C GLY A 14 7.14 -22.34 14.76
N VAL A 15 7.96 -21.66 15.57
CA VAL A 15 9.16 -22.28 16.12
C VAL A 15 8.79 -22.86 17.47
N PRO A 16 8.75 -24.20 17.57
CA PRO A 16 9.31 -24.83 18.74
C PRO A 16 10.24 -25.95 18.28
N HIS A 17 11.54 -25.67 18.16
CA HIS A 17 12.54 -26.73 18.11
C HIS A 17 13.66 -26.45 19.10
N ALA A 18 13.43 -26.94 20.32
CA ALA A 18 14.48 -27.28 21.25
C ALA A 18 14.79 -28.79 21.13
N HIS A 19 16.08 -29.09 21.25
CA HIS A 19 16.71 -30.38 21.56
C HIS A 19 17.03 -31.38 20.44
N ASN A 20 18.24 -31.16 19.93
CA ASN A 20 19.27 -32.16 19.61
C ASN A 20 19.31 -33.35 20.60
N PRO A 21 19.48 -34.59 20.10
CA PRO A 21 20.49 -35.46 20.68
C PRO A 21 21.41 -36.08 19.62
N GLN A 22 22.69 -36.04 19.99
CA GLN A 22 23.81 -36.69 19.32
C GLN A 22 23.55 -38.19 19.13
N ASN A 23 23.82 -38.71 17.93
CA ASN A 23 24.13 -40.12 17.78
C ASN A 23 25.25 -40.30 16.76
N ALA A 24 26.37 -40.83 17.26
CA ALA A 24 27.55 -41.19 16.51
C ALA A 24 27.50 -42.68 16.15
N GLN A 25 27.44 -43.02 14.86
CA GLN A 25 27.85 -44.33 14.33
C GLN A 25 28.45 -44.10 12.93
N LYS A 26 29.77 -44.20 12.79
CA LYS A 26 30.58 -45.39 12.46
C LYS A 26 30.61 -45.68 10.95
N THR A 27 31.79 -45.41 10.40
CA THR A 27 32.25 -45.56 9.02
C THR A 27 32.11 -47.00 8.50
N ALA A 28 31.62 -47.14 7.27
CA ALA A 28 31.94 -48.24 6.38
C ALA A 28 32.25 -47.67 4.99
N MET A 29 33.47 -47.89 4.51
CA MET A 29 33.84 -47.66 3.12
C MET A 29 33.15 -48.73 2.25
N SER A 30 32.52 -48.30 1.16
CA SER A 30 32.09 -49.21 0.10
C SER A 30 32.08 -48.50 -1.25
N GLY A 31 32.97 -48.97 -2.13
CA GLY A 31 32.71 -49.14 -3.57
C GLY A 31 32.49 -47.91 -4.43
N ASN A 32 33.51 -47.56 -5.21
CA ASN A 32 33.35 -46.80 -6.44
C ASN A 32 32.26 -47.44 -7.34
N SER A 33 31.23 -46.68 -7.68
CA SER A 33 30.43 -46.90 -8.89
C SER A 33 30.06 -45.54 -9.45
N ALA A 34 30.70 -45.23 -10.58
CA ALA A 34 30.35 -44.12 -11.44
C ALA A 34 29.05 -44.48 -12.15
N ASP A 35 27.94 -43.94 -11.67
CA ASP A 35 26.67 -43.93 -12.38
C ASP A 35 26.15 -42.48 -12.36
N SER A 36 26.87 -41.61 -13.07
CA SER A 36 26.46 -40.22 -13.31
C SER A 36 25.41 -40.22 -14.43
N ALA A 37 24.25 -40.80 -14.14
CA ALA A 37 23.09 -40.76 -15.02
C ALA A 37 22.36 -39.42 -14.84
N ASP A 38 22.58 -38.56 -15.83
CA ASP A 38 21.55 -37.69 -16.44
C ASP A 38 20.64 -36.91 -15.48
N SER A 39 21.23 -35.99 -14.71
CA SER A 39 20.47 -34.85 -14.20
C SER A 39 20.32 -33.81 -15.30
N ALA A 40 19.47 -34.10 -16.30
CA ALA A 40 18.98 -33.07 -17.19
C ALA A 40 18.18 -32.09 -16.32
N SER A 41 18.83 -30.97 -15.98
CA SER A 41 18.16 -29.86 -15.29
C SER A 41 16.88 -29.55 -16.06
N PRO A 42 15.70 -29.51 -15.39
CA PRO A 42 14.45 -29.19 -16.06
C PRO A 42 14.66 -27.94 -16.89
N ASP A 43 14.36 -28.03 -18.19
CA ASP A 43 14.61 -26.96 -19.14
C ASP A 43 14.02 -25.67 -18.60
N ALA A 44 14.90 -24.70 -18.34
CA ALA A 44 14.50 -23.39 -17.81
C ALA A 44 13.43 -22.73 -18.71
N GLY A 45 13.42 -23.06 -20.01
CA GLY A 45 12.39 -22.62 -20.95
C GLY A 45 11.01 -23.22 -20.67
N GLU A 46 10.93 -24.51 -20.32
CA GLU A 46 9.67 -25.19 -20.04
C GLU A 46 9.02 -24.66 -18.76
N THR A 47 9.81 -24.44 -17.71
CA THR A 47 9.30 -23.89 -16.43
C THR A 47 8.82 -22.45 -16.57
N ALA A 48 9.53 -21.61 -17.33
CA ALA A 48 9.10 -20.25 -17.64
C ALA A 48 7.78 -20.23 -18.43
N SER A 49 7.61 -21.17 -19.36
CA SER A 49 6.37 -21.30 -20.15
C SER A 49 5.18 -21.70 -19.28
N LYS A 50 5.34 -22.67 -18.37
CA LYS A 50 4.29 -23.10 -17.42
C LYS A 50 3.88 -21.99 -16.46
N LEU A 51 4.82 -21.17 -15.99
CA LEU A 51 4.51 -20.02 -15.14
C LEU A 51 3.69 -18.99 -15.90
N LEU A 52 4.09 -18.64 -17.13
CA LEU A 52 3.36 -17.69 -17.95
C LEU A 52 1.94 -18.17 -18.29
N GLU A 53 1.74 -19.46 -18.52
CA GLU A 53 0.42 -20.05 -18.69
C GLU A 53 -0.43 -19.91 -17.42
N ALA A 54 0.11 -20.26 -16.25
CA ALA A 54 -0.59 -20.07 -14.97
C ALA A 54 -0.92 -18.61 -14.69
N LEU A 55 -0.02 -17.68 -15.04
CA LEU A 55 -0.27 -16.25 -14.94
C LEU A 55 -1.30 -15.74 -15.95
N ALA A 56 -1.35 -16.31 -17.17
CA ALA A 56 -2.39 -16.02 -18.15
C ALA A 56 -3.78 -16.40 -17.62
N ASP A 57 -3.89 -17.56 -16.99
CA ASP A 57 -5.12 -17.96 -16.30
C ASP A 57 -5.45 -17.02 -15.13
N ALA A 58 -4.47 -16.67 -14.30
CA ALA A 58 -4.66 -15.79 -13.15
C ALA A 58 -5.04 -14.35 -13.53
N CYS A 59 -4.62 -13.87 -14.71
CA CYS A 59 -4.92 -12.54 -15.22
C CYS A 59 -6.23 -12.48 -16.02
N ARG A 60 -6.97 -13.58 -16.14
CA ARG A 60 -8.23 -13.62 -16.90
C ARG A 60 -9.19 -12.55 -16.36
N ASP A 61 -9.75 -11.76 -17.27
CA ASP A 61 -10.67 -10.65 -16.98
C ASP A 61 -10.09 -9.48 -16.17
N LEU A 62 -8.76 -9.42 -16.00
CA LEU A 62 -8.08 -8.31 -15.32
C LEU A 62 -7.37 -7.39 -16.33
N PRO A 63 -7.31 -6.06 -16.08
CA PRO A 63 -6.58 -5.11 -16.92
C PRO A 63 -5.06 -5.15 -16.63
N ILE A 64 -4.47 -6.33 -16.57
CA ILE A 64 -3.03 -6.56 -16.35
C ILE A 64 -2.54 -7.72 -17.21
N THR A 65 -1.33 -7.61 -17.74
CA THR A 65 -0.73 -8.67 -18.56
C THR A 65 0.01 -9.69 -17.70
N PRO A 66 0.07 -10.97 -18.10
CA PRO A 66 0.84 -11.99 -17.38
C PRO A 66 2.31 -11.63 -17.21
N ALA A 67 2.91 -11.02 -18.25
CA ALA A 67 4.29 -10.53 -18.19
C ALA A 67 4.47 -9.48 -17.09
N ALA A 68 3.53 -8.54 -16.94
CA ALA A 68 3.62 -7.51 -15.90
C ALA A 68 3.43 -8.08 -14.48
N VAL A 69 2.64 -9.16 -14.32
CA VAL A 69 2.55 -9.87 -13.03
C VAL A 69 3.84 -10.61 -12.73
N ARG A 70 4.41 -11.30 -13.73
CA ARG A 70 5.71 -11.97 -13.60
C ARG A 70 6.80 -10.99 -13.19
N ASP A 71 6.87 -9.83 -13.84
CA ASP A 71 7.89 -8.81 -13.57
C ASP A 71 7.72 -8.16 -12.17
N ALA A 72 6.55 -8.31 -11.55
CA ALA A 72 6.28 -7.85 -10.19
C ALA A 72 6.56 -8.91 -9.11
N LEU A 73 6.66 -10.20 -9.48
CA LEU A 73 7.03 -11.28 -8.57
C LEU A 73 8.53 -11.18 -8.22
N ALA A 74 8.86 -11.39 -6.96
CA ALA A 74 10.25 -11.53 -6.56
C ALA A 74 10.82 -12.87 -7.05
N PRO A 75 12.15 -13.00 -7.25
CA PRO A 75 12.76 -14.27 -7.62
C PRO A 75 12.41 -15.42 -6.66
N GLU A 76 12.27 -15.13 -5.37
CA GLU A 76 11.89 -16.08 -4.33
C GLU A 76 10.44 -16.57 -4.53
N ASP A 77 9.53 -15.66 -4.92
CA ASP A 77 8.13 -16.00 -5.20
C ASP A 77 8.02 -16.95 -6.40
N ILE A 78 8.86 -16.74 -7.43
CA ILE A 78 8.92 -17.63 -8.60
C ILE A 78 9.38 -19.03 -8.18
N GLU A 79 10.33 -19.11 -7.24
CA GLU A 79 10.83 -20.38 -6.73
C GLU A 79 9.80 -21.09 -5.82
N ASP A 80 9.11 -20.34 -4.96
CA ASP A 80 7.99 -20.87 -4.17
C ASP A 80 6.88 -21.44 -5.07
N TRP A 81 6.57 -20.79 -6.19
CA TRP A 81 5.64 -21.33 -7.18
C TRP A 81 6.14 -22.64 -7.81
N ARG A 82 7.42 -22.72 -8.16
CA ARG A 82 8.03 -23.95 -8.71
C ARG A 82 7.97 -25.12 -7.75
N LYS A 83 8.12 -24.86 -6.45
CA LYS A 83 7.97 -25.86 -5.38
C LYS A 83 6.51 -26.21 -5.08
N GLY A 84 5.56 -25.51 -5.70
CA GLY A 84 4.12 -25.70 -5.46
C GLY A 84 3.60 -25.04 -4.19
N GLU A 85 4.41 -24.18 -3.53
CA GLU A 85 4.00 -23.43 -2.34
C GLU A 85 3.04 -22.28 -2.68
N ILE A 86 3.16 -21.74 -3.90
CA ILE A 86 2.19 -20.76 -4.44
C ILE A 86 1.21 -21.47 -5.35
N THR A 87 -0.07 -21.45 -4.95
CA THR A 87 -1.16 -22.00 -5.75
C THR A 87 -1.57 -21.04 -6.89
N ARG A 88 -2.32 -21.55 -7.88
CA ARG A 88 -2.92 -20.72 -8.93
C ARG A 88 -3.86 -19.64 -8.36
N ASP A 89 -4.59 -19.97 -7.29
CA ASP A 89 -5.49 -19.02 -6.62
C ASP A 89 -4.71 -17.89 -5.94
N THR A 90 -3.55 -18.21 -5.36
CA THR A 90 -2.62 -17.23 -4.79
C THR A 90 -2.11 -16.28 -5.88
N LEU A 91 -1.73 -16.79 -7.06
CA LEU A 91 -1.35 -15.95 -8.21
C LEU A 91 -2.49 -15.04 -8.67
N ALA A 92 -3.72 -15.56 -8.72
CA ALA A 92 -4.90 -14.76 -9.09
C ALA A 92 -5.19 -13.65 -8.05
N ALA A 93 -5.06 -13.95 -6.75
CA ALA A 93 -5.18 -12.95 -5.70
C ALA A 93 -4.08 -11.88 -5.80
N PHE A 94 -2.85 -12.28 -6.10
CA PHE A 94 -1.74 -11.36 -6.32
C PHE A 94 -1.98 -10.46 -7.52
N ALA A 95 -2.43 -11.01 -8.66
CA ALA A 95 -2.76 -10.23 -9.85
C ALA A 95 -3.84 -9.18 -9.58
N ARG A 96 -4.92 -9.54 -8.85
CA ARG A 96 -5.95 -8.58 -8.41
C ARG A 96 -5.39 -7.48 -7.52
N SER A 97 -4.50 -7.85 -6.59
CA SER A 97 -3.85 -6.90 -5.68
C SER A 97 -2.97 -5.89 -6.44
N LEU A 98 -2.29 -6.32 -7.51
CA LEU A 98 -1.52 -5.43 -8.38
C LEU A 98 -2.41 -4.45 -9.15
N VAL A 99 -3.55 -4.93 -9.68
CA VAL A 99 -4.53 -4.05 -10.35
C VAL A 99 -5.02 -2.98 -9.38
N GLN A 100 -5.47 -3.40 -8.19
CA GLN A 100 -5.91 -2.48 -7.15
C GLN A 100 -4.81 -1.50 -6.75
N ARG A 101 -3.55 -1.96 -6.65
CA ARG A 101 -2.43 -1.07 -6.34
C ARG A 101 -2.22 -0.01 -7.41
N ARG A 102 -2.36 -0.35 -8.70
CA ARG A 102 -2.27 0.61 -9.81
C ARG A 102 -3.40 1.63 -9.79
N GLU A 103 -4.63 1.21 -9.51
CA GLU A 103 -5.76 2.12 -9.30
C GLU A 103 -5.45 3.12 -8.18
N MET A 104 -5.02 2.60 -7.02
CA MET A 104 -4.67 3.45 -5.88
C MET A 104 -3.52 4.40 -6.20
N ASP A 105 -2.46 3.95 -6.88
CA ASP A 105 -1.33 4.79 -7.29
C ASP A 105 -1.75 5.95 -8.23
N ARG A 106 -2.82 5.76 -9.02
CA ARG A 106 -3.46 6.80 -9.85
C ARG A 106 -4.42 7.72 -9.08
N GLY A 107 -4.60 7.50 -7.78
CA GLY A 107 -5.56 8.23 -6.97
C GLY A 107 -7.00 7.80 -7.22
N GLU A 108 -7.22 6.64 -7.84
CA GLU A 108 -8.54 6.06 -8.04
C GLU A 108 -8.97 5.28 -6.79
N ARG A 109 -10.29 5.23 -6.58
CA ARG A 109 -10.91 4.50 -5.47
C ARG A 109 -11.26 3.08 -5.95
N PRO A 110 -10.70 2.01 -5.34
CA PRO A 110 -11.14 0.65 -5.60
C PRO A 110 -12.64 0.48 -5.33
N ALA A 111 -13.33 -0.33 -6.15
CA ALA A 111 -14.79 -0.43 -6.09
C ALA A 111 -15.35 -0.88 -4.73
N HIS A 112 -14.60 -1.70 -4.00
CA HIS A 112 -15.00 -2.24 -2.69
C HIS A 112 -14.66 -1.32 -1.50
N TYR A 113 -14.01 -0.18 -1.73
CA TYR A 113 -13.76 0.81 -0.69
C TYR A 113 -14.97 1.75 -0.61
N THR A 114 -16.01 1.30 0.08
CA THR A 114 -17.32 1.95 0.13
C THR A 114 -17.55 2.80 1.37
N GLU A 115 -16.69 2.68 2.39
CA GLU A 115 -16.86 3.30 3.69
C GLU A 115 -15.99 4.55 3.85
N ARG A 116 -16.50 5.50 4.62
CA ARG A 116 -15.75 6.69 5.01
C ARG A 116 -14.89 6.41 6.24
N ALA A 117 -13.60 6.72 6.14
CA ALA A 117 -12.67 6.69 7.24
C ALA A 117 -11.81 7.97 7.29
N THR A 118 -11.09 8.15 8.40
CA THR A 118 -10.14 9.24 8.59
C THR A 118 -8.76 8.67 8.87
N CYS A 119 -7.76 9.07 8.08
CA CYS A 119 -6.37 8.74 8.32
C CYS A 119 -5.65 9.92 8.97
N LYS A 120 -4.88 9.68 10.04
CA LYS A 120 -4.12 10.73 10.74
C LYS A 120 -3.15 11.53 9.84
N HIS A 121 -2.71 10.95 8.73
CA HIS A 121 -1.78 11.60 7.80
C HIS A 121 -2.45 12.13 6.53
N CYS A 122 -3.52 11.49 6.05
CA CYS A 122 -4.14 11.84 4.77
C CYS A 122 -5.46 12.60 4.91
N GLY A 123 -6.05 12.64 6.10
CA GLY A 123 -7.38 13.17 6.36
C GLY A 123 -8.48 12.19 5.93
N PRO A 124 -9.64 12.69 5.47
CA PRO A 124 -10.75 11.85 5.00
C PRO A 124 -10.36 11.00 3.79
N ILE A 125 -10.67 9.71 3.84
CA ILE A 125 -10.31 8.69 2.85
C ILE A 125 -11.40 7.61 2.72
N TRP A 126 -11.33 6.81 1.65
CA TRP A 126 -12.23 5.67 1.40
C TRP A 126 -11.59 4.38 1.93
N LEU A 127 -12.31 3.55 2.67
CA LEU A 127 -11.86 2.21 3.07
C LEU A 127 -13.01 1.21 2.92
N TRP A 128 -12.75 -0.08 3.19
CA TRP A 128 -13.80 -1.10 3.29
C TRP A 128 -14.47 -1.15 4.67
N PHE A 129 -14.06 -0.26 5.59
CA PHE A 129 -14.61 -0.10 6.93
C PHE A 129 -14.56 1.37 7.34
N SER A 130 -15.44 1.78 8.26
CA SER A 130 -15.43 3.12 8.84
C SER A 130 -14.53 3.22 10.07
N GLY A 131 -14.01 4.41 10.36
CA GLY A 131 -13.30 4.70 11.60
C GLY A 131 -12.05 5.55 11.40
N GLU A 132 -11.20 5.59 12.43
CA GLU A 132 -9.90 6.26 12.38
C GLU A 132 -8.76 5.26 12.21
N VAL A 133 -7.79 5.58 11.36
CA VAL A 133 -6.60 4.77 11.12
C VAL A 133 -5.33 5.60 11.23
N LEU A 134 -4.26 4.98 11.73
CA LEU A 134 -2.95 5.63 11.78
C LEU A 134 -2.44 5.90 10.35
N GLY A 135 -2.50 4.89 9.48
CA GLY A 135 -2.10 4.98 8.09
C GLY A 135 -3.17 4.40 7.16
N CYS A 136 -3.14 4.80 5.89
CA CYS A 136 -4.03 4.30 4.86
C CYS A 136 -3.27 3.85 3.61
N PRO A 137 -3.91 3.11 2.69
CA PRO A 137 -3.26 2.62 1.48
C PRO A 137 -2.64 3.74 0.60
N TRP A 138 -3.18 4.96 0.65
CA TRP A 138 -2.65 6.13 -0.08
C TRP A 138 -1.63 6.97 0.69
N CYS A 139 -1.21 6.58 1.91
CA CYS A 139 -0.11 7.28 2.60
C CYS A 139 1.17 7.30 1.74
N TRP A 140 1.42 6.26 0.96
CA TRP A 140 2.54 6.26 0.01
C TRP A 140 2.34 7.26 -1.13
N ASN A 141 1.12 7.40 -1.65
CA ASN A 141 0.82 8.44 -2.62
C ASN A 141 1.11 9.82 -2.05
N ARG A 142 0.74 10.05 -0.78
CA ARG A 142 1.05 11.31 -0.10
C ARG A 142 2.55 11.60 -0.12
N VAL A 143 3.37 10.65 0.32
CA VAL A 143 4.83 10.80 0.39
C VAL A 143 5.42 11.05 -1.00
N SER A 144 4.86 10.43 -2.03
CA SER A 144 5.29 10.58 -3.43
C SER A 144 4.58 11.72 -4.19
N ASP A 145 3.84 12.60 -3.51
CA ASP A 145 3.07 13.71 -4.10
C ASP A 145 2.09 13.29 -5.23
N ARG A 146 1.55 12.07 -5.12
CA ARG A 146 0.54 11.49 -6.00
C ARG A 146 -0.88 11.76 -5.48
N PRO A 147 -1.90 11.73 -6.35
CA PRO A 147 -3.28 12.02 -5.98
C PRO A 147 -3.86 11.01 -4.98
N ILE A 148 -4.84 11.47 -4.20
CA ILE A 148 -5.61 10.67 -3.23
C ILE A 148 -7.10 10.90 -3.49
N PRO A 149 -7.93 9.85 -3.65
CA PRO A 149 -9.35 10.01 -3.92
C PRO A 149 -10.06 10.67 -2.74
N ARG A 150 -10.80 11.75 -3.02
CA ARG A 150 -11.52 12.53 -2.00
C ARG A 150 -12.98 12.15 -1.91
N LEU A 151 -13.48 12.10 -0.68
CA LEU A 151 -14.87 11.76 -0.37
C LEU A 151 -15.83 12.90 -0.66
N HIS A 152 -15.39 14.11 -0.29
CA HIS A 152 -16.18 15.31 -0.38
C HIS A 152 -15.25 16.49 -0.64
N ALA A 153 -15.86 17.57 -1.12
CA ALA A 153 -15.19 18.83 -1.28
C ALA A 153 -14.84 19.42 0.10
N GLY A 154 -13.55 19.46 0.43
CA GLY A 154 -13.02 20.07 1.65
C GLY A 154 -13.03 21.59 1.53
N ARG A 155 -13.19 22.32 2.64
CA ARG A 155 -13.08 23.78 2.61
C ARG A 155 -11.62 24.20 2.46
N CYS A 156 -11.37 25.24 1.68
CA CYS A 156 -10.02 25.75 1.46
C CYS A 156 -9.32 26.12 2.77
N LYS A 157 -10.00 26.77 3.71
CA LYS A 157 -9.41 27.13 5.02
C LYS A 157 -8.92 25.95 5.85
N ASP A 158 -9.53 24.78 5.66
CA ASP A 158 -9.19 23.58 6.42
C ASP A 158 -7.93 22.90 5.83
N CYS A 159 -7.38 23.40 4.72
CA CYS A 159 -6.21 22.86 4.02
C CYS A 159 -4.92 23.60 4.39
N THR A 160 -3.84 22.90 4.76
CA THR A 160 -2.54 23.51 5.10
C THR A 160 -1.88 24.26 3.95
N HIS A 161 -2.29 23.97 2.73
CA HIS A 161 -1.77 24.60 1.53
C HIS A 161 -2.49 25.92 1.20
N PHE A 162 -3.65 26.20 1.81
CA PHE A 162 -4.35 27.47 1.60
C PHE A 162 -3.61 28.59 2.31
N ARG A 163 -3.20 29.61 1.55
CA ARG A 163 -2.53 30.80 2.09
C ARG A 163 -3.41 32.01 1.87
N ARG A 164 -3.80 32.67 2.96
CA ARG A 164 -4.54 33.94 2.88
C ARG A 164 -3.69 35.02 2.21
N THR A 165 -4.36 35.91 1.48
CA THR A 165 -3.77 37.17 1.01
C THR A 165 -4.09 38.30 1.99
N ASP A 166 -3.89 39.55 1.58
CA ASP A 166 -4.23 40.74 2.35
C ASP A 166 -5.73 40.82 2.72
N HIS A 167 -6.59 40.02 2.07
CA HIS A 167 -8.01 39.95 2.39
C HIS A 167 -8.32 38.80 3.36
N PRO A 168 -9.12 39.03 4.44
CA PRO A 168 -9.28 38.09 5.55
C PRO A 168 -9.85 36.72 5.16
N HIS A 169 -10.63 36.67 4.09
CA HIS A 169 -11.28 35.44 3.61
C HIS A 169 -10.80 34.96 2.25
N ARG A 170 -9.85 35.65 1.60
CA ARG A 170 -9.35 35.22 0.30
C ARG A 170 -7.93 34.69 0.43
N GLY A 171 -7.62 33.72 -0.39
CA GLY A 171 -6.30 33.12 -0.44
C GLY A 171 -6.03 32.44 -1.77
N HIS A 172 -4.86 31.83 -1.85
CA HIS A 172 -4.39 31.08 -3.00
C HIS A 172 -3.81 29.74 -2.55
N TYR A 173 -3.70 28.85 -3.51
CA TYR A 173 -3.09 27.54 -3.43
C TYR A 173 -1.79 27.54 -4.26
N PRO A 174 -0.61 27.62 -3.62
CA PRO A 174 0.66 27.79 -4.33
C PRO A 174 1.03 26.60 -5.25
N LYS A 175 0.26 25.51 -5.21
CA LYS A 175 0.59 24.25 -5.86
C LYS A 175 -0.31 23.94 -7.06
N GLY A 176 -0.29 24.84 -8.05
CA GLY A 176 -0.60 24.55 -9.46
C GLY A 176 -2.02 24.05 -9.79
N GLU A 177 -2.97 24.10 -8.86
CA GLU A 177 -4.37 23.86 -9.20
C GLU A 177 -4.96 25.11 -9.87
N PRO A 178 -5.89 24.96 -10.81
CA PRO A 178 -6.56 26.11 -11.41
C PRO A 178 -7.26 26.92 -10.31
N GLU A 179 -6.92 28.20 -10.24
CA GLU A 179 -7.54 29.17 -9.35
C GLU A 179 -8.42 30.11 -10.15
N ALA A 180 -9.51 30.58 -9.53
CA ALA A 180 -10.24 31.69 -10.09
C ALA A 180 -9.36 32.94 -10.09
N ILE A 181 -9.52 33.81 -11.08
CA ILE A 181 -8.76 35.07 -11.22
C ILE A 181 -8.86 35.93 -9.94
N ALA A 182 -9.95 35.81 -9.19
CA ALA A 182 -10.21 36.55 -7.95
C ALA A 182 -9.62 35.90 -6.67
N GLY A 183 -8.93 34.75 -6.78
CA GLY A 183 -8.51 33.91 -5.66
C GLY A 183 -9.60 32.94 -5.18
N LEU A 184 -9.29 32.19 -4.12
CA LEU A 184 -10.19 31.24 -3.47
C LEU A 184 -10.70 31.80 -2.15
N TRP A 185 -11.98 31.64 -1.86
CA TRP A 185 -12.53 31.94 -0.55
C TRP A 185 -12.19 30.83 0.44
N ASP A 186 -11.99 31.20 1.70
CA ASP A 186 -11.69 30.29 2.80
C ASP A 186 -12.84 29.26 3.03
N THR A 187 -14.07 29.63 2.65
CA THR A 187 -15.28 28.79 2.67
C THR A 187 -15.51 27.97 1.40
N ASP A 188 -14.76 28.20 0.31
CA ASP A 188 -14.91 27.45 -0.94
C ASP A 188 -14.67 25.96 -0.69
N ARG A 189 -15.53 25.11 -1.26
CA ARG A 189 -15.42 23.65 -1.15
C ARG A 189 -14.90 23.09 -2.46
N ARG A 190 -13.76 22.40 -2.42
CA ARG A 190 -13.12 21.82 -3.62
C ARG A 190 -12.70 20.36 -3.43
N TYR A 191 -12.77 19.60 -4.51
CA TYR A 191 -12.15 18.27 -4.60
C TYR A 191 -10.67 18.43 -4.94
N CYS A 192 -9.88 18.88 -3.96
CA CYS A 192 -8.43 19.03 -4.11
C CYS A 192 -7.75 17.68 -3.86
N GLU A 193 -7.14 17.11 -4.89
CA GLU A 193 -6.42 15.83 -4.78
C GLU A 193 -5.27 15.93 -3.78
N ARG A 194 -4.67 17.12 -3.68
CA ARG A 194 -3.53 17.42 -2.81
C ARG A 194 -3.91 17.92 -1.41
N TYR A 195 -5.20 18.04 -1.09
CA TYR A 195 -5.69 18.53 0.20
C TYR A 195 -4.96 17.93 1.40
N LEU A 196 -4.50 18.76 2.33
CA LEU A 196 -3.90 18.31 3.58
C LEU A 196 -4.66 18.92 4.75
N PRO A 197 -5.24 18.11 5.66
CA PRO A 197 -5.82 18.68 6.86
C PRO A 197 -4.73 19.38 7.65
N HIS A 198 -5.08 20.48 8.32
CA HIS A 198 -4.21 20.98 9.39
C HIS A 198 -4.04 19.85 10.40
N SER A 199 -2.79 19.61 10.82
CA SER A 199 -2.60 18.86 12.05
C SER A 199 -3.41 19.59 13.11
N GLU A 200 -4.35 18.91 13.75
CA GLU A 200 -4.86 19.33 15.04
C GLU A 200 -3.62 19.35 15.95
N THR A 201 -2.90 20.48 15.92
CA THR A 201 -2.05 20.87 17.04
C THR A 201 -3.05 20.84 18.18
N GLY A 202 -2.89 19.89 19.11
CA GLY A 202 -3.70 19.89 20.30
C GLY A 202 -3.62 21.29 20.86
N ASP A 203 -4.73 22.01 20.78
CA ASP A 203 -4.93 23.26 21.48
C ASP A 203 -4.87 22.90 22.96
N ASN A 204 -3.64 22.75 23.48
CA ASN A 204 -3.33 23.20 24.82
C ASN A 204 -3.43 24.72 24.74
N ASP A 205 -4.67 25.19 24.66
CA ASP A 205 -5.06 26.57 24.81
C ASP A 205 -4.82 26.90 26.30
N GLU A 206 -3.57 27.21 26.66
CA GLU A 206 -3.26 28.02 27.83
C GLU A 206 -3.83 29.44 27.57
N SER A 207 -5.15 29.59 27.63
CA SER A 207 -5.79 30.91 27.67
C SER A 207 -7.11 30.90 28.45
N ALA A 208 -7.02 30.54 29.73
CA ALA A 208 -7.88 31.06 30.81
C ALA A 208 -7.05 30.90 32.09
N GLU A 209 -6.72 31.93 32.87
CA GLU A 209 -7.67 32.85 33.47
C GLU A 209 -7.08 34.27 33.60
N ASP A 210 -7.81 35.26 33.09
CA ASP A 210 -7.88 36.58 33.68
C ASP A 210 -8.47 36.44 35.09
N GLU A 211 -7.64 36.38 36.13
CA GLU A 211 -8.11 36.60 37.50
C GLU A 211 -7.92 38.08 37.87
N TYR A 212 -9.02 38.82 37.69
CA TYR A 212 -9.29 40.06 38.40
C TYR A 212 -9.07 39.86 39.90
N LEU A 213 -8.05 40.52 40.49
CA LEU A 213 -8.05 40.78 41.94
C LEU A 213 -8.04 42.28 42.24
N THR A 214 -9.22 42.70 42.69
CA THR A 214 -9.62 43.96 43.30
C THR A 214 -8.88 44.32 44.60
N LYS A 215 -8.70 45.64 44.83
CA LYS A 215 -8.55 46.36 46.13
C LYS A 215 -7.25 46.05 46.88
N GLU A 216 -6.47 47.02 47.35
CA GLU A 216 -6.82 48.22 48.15
C GLU A 216 -6.06 49.49 47.73
#